data_AF-A0A3M1DHW6-F1
#
_entry.id   AF-A0A3M1DHW6-F1
#
_cell.length_a   1.000
_cell.length_b   1.000
_cell.length_c   1.000
_cell.angle_alpha   90.00
_cell.angle_beta   90.00
_cell.angle_gamma   90.00
#
_symmetry.space_group_name_H-M   'P 1'
#
loop_
_entity.id
_entity.type
_entity.pdbx_description
1 polymer ?
#
loop_
_entity_poly.entity_id
_entity_poly.type
_entity_poly.pdbx_seq_one_letter_code
_entity_poly.pdbx_strand_id
1 'polypeptide(L)'
;LEEYREKIEGFLSRMGMPLAEDHEEELGLIDIVSRSMDTMQGRIARFRLATNTPDLLIEVPRNACRIFDFHRAADLIELGRRQARAALEEFANGR
;
A
#
# COMPACT_ATOMS: atom_id res chain seq x y z
N LEU A 1 -11.98 -18.67 30.03
CA LEU A 1 -12.22 -18.39 28.59
C LEU A 1 -11.36 -19.32 27.72
N GLU A 2 -10.10 -19.58 28.09
CA GLU A 2 -9.25 -20.64 27.48
C GLU A 2 -9.90 -22.03 27.39
N GLU A 3 -10.50 -22.54 28.48
CA GLU A 3 -11.08 -23.90 28.52
C GLU A 3 -12.21 -24.10 27.48
N TYR A 4 -12.94 -23.04 27.17
CA TYR A 4 -14.04 -23.08 26.21
C TYR A 4 -13.52 -23.12 24.76
N ARG A 5 -12.41 -22.41 24.50
CA ARG A 5 -11.73 -22.41 23.21
C ARG A 5 -11.17 -23.78 22.88
N GLU A 6 -10.54 -24.43 23.85
CA GLU A 6 -9.94 -25.77 23.70
C GLU A 6 -11.01 -26.84 23.42
N LYS A 7 -12.18 -26.74 24.07
CA LYS A 7 -13.34 -27.60 23.82
C LYS A 7 -13.96 -27.38 22.44
N ILE A 8 -14.04 -26.13 21.98
CA ILE A 8 -14.53 -25.80 20.63
C ILE A 8 -13.58 -26.34 19.57
N GLU A 9 -12.27 -26.14 19.73
CA GLU A 9 -11.25 -26.62 18.79
C GLU A 9 -11.31 -28.16 18.65
N GLY A 10 -11.36 -28.87 19.78
CA GLY A 10 -11.47 -30.34 19.79
C GLY A 10 -12.82 -30.89 19.32
N PHE A 11 -13.89 -30.10 19.34
CA PHE A 11 -15.20 -30.48 18.78
C PHE A 11 -15.20 -30.34 17.26
N LEU A 12 -14.67 -29.24 16.73
CA LEU A 12 -14.60 -28.96 15.30
C LEU A 12 -13.69 -29.97 14.58
N SER A 13 -12.53 -30.33 15.15
CA SER A 13 -11.66 -31.37 14.57
C SER A 13 -12.33 -32.73 14.47
N ARG A 14 -13.20 -33.10 15.43
CA ARG A 14 -13.93 -34.38 15.41
C ARG A 14 -14.99 -34.45 14.32
N MET A 15 -15.50 -33.30 13.88
CA MET A 15 -16.43 -33.22 12.76
C MET A 15 -15.73 -33.11 11.39
N GLY A 16 -14.39 -33.13 11.36
CA GLY A 16 -13.63 -32.90 10.14
C GLY A 16 -13.84 -31.51 9.53
N MET A 17 -14.36 -30.56 10.33
CA MET A 17 -14.52 -29.19 9.88
C MET A 17 -13.16 -28.47 9.96
N PRO A 18 -12.72 -27.78 8.90
CA PRO A 18 -11.49 -27.01 8.94
C PRO A 18 -11.59 -25.97 10.07
N LEU A 19 -10.60 -25.99 10.95
CA LEU A 19 -10.44 -25.00 12.02
C LEU A 19 -9.95 -23.72 11.37
N ALA A 20 -10.86 -22.77 11.22
CA ALA A 20 -10.70 -21.56 10.42
C ALA A 20 -10.49 -21.89 8.94
N GLU A 21 -11.44 -21.46 8.12
CA GLU A 21 -11.07 -21.08 6.76
C GLU A 21 -10.01 -19.99 6.95
N ASP A 22 -8.77 -20.25 6.52
CA ASP A 22 -7.89 -19.17 6.09
C ASP A 22 -8.71 -18.47 5.00
N HIS A 23 -9.46 -17.44 5.38
CA HIS A 23 -9.84 -16.43 4.43
C HIS A 23 -8.50 -15.79 4.03
N GLU A 24 -7.75 -16.44 3.12
CA GLU A 24 -6.94 -15.72 2.17
C GLU A 24 -7.84 -14.57 1.73
N GLU A 25 -7.45 -13.32 2.03
CA GLU A 25 -8.19 -12.15 1.57
C GLU A 25 -8.27 -12.27 0.05
N GLU A 26 -9.33 -12.89 -0.43
CA GLU A 26 -9.51 -13.22 -1.82
C GLU A 26 -9.60 -11.87 -2.51
N LEU A 27 -8.55 -11.55 -3.28
CA LEU A 27 -8.39 -10.22 -3.85
C LEU A 27 -9.65 -9.91 -4.65
N GLY A 28 -10.50 -9.04 -4.12
CA GLY A 28 -11.71 -8.65 -4.81
C GLY A 28 -11.36 -8.06 -6.17
N LEU A 29 -12.24 -8.21 -7.17
CA LEU A 29 -12.01 -7.73 -8.53
C LEU A 29 -11.51 -6.27 -8.57
N ILE A 30 -12.01 -5.42 -7.67
CA ILE A 30 -11.59 -4.02 -7.53
C ILE A 30 -10.13 -3.91 -7.08
N ASP A 31 -9.67 -4.73 -6.13
CA ASP A 31 -8.28 -4.69 -5.66
C ASP A 31 -7.32 -5.19 -6.74
N ILE A 32 -7.72 -6.25 -7.47
CA ILE A 32 -6.95 -6.75 -8.63
C ILE A 32 -6.78 -5.65 -9.68
N VAL A 33 -7.87 -4.98 -10.05
CA VAL A 33 -7.85 -3.90 -11.05
C VAL A 33 -7.01 -2.72 -10.53
N SER A 34 -7.19 -2.31 -9.27
CA SER A 34 -6.41 -1.22 -8.66
C SER A 34 -4.91 -1.51 -8.69
N ARG A 35 -4.49 -2.68 -8.21
CA ARG A 35 -3.07 -3.08 -8.21
C ARG A 35 -2.49 -3.21 -9.61
N SER A 36 -3.30 -3.68 -10.56
CA SER A 36 -2.88 -3.75 -11.97
C SER A 36 -2.64 -2.36 -12.56
N MET A 37 -3.54 -1.40 -12.27
CA MET A 37 -3.38 0.00 -12.66
C MET A 37 -2.16 0.63 -12.01
N ASP A 38 -1.97 0.47 -10.70
CA ASP A 38 -0.80 0.98 -9.97
C ASP A 38 0.52 0.45 -10.55
N THR A 39 0.54 -0.84 -10.92
CA THR A 39 1.69 -1.48 -11.56
C THR A 39 1.96 -0.87 -12.95
N MET A 40 0.92 -0.73 -13.77
CA MET A 40 1.04 -0.13 -15.11
C MET A 40 1.55 1.31 -15.02
N GLN A 41 0.93 2.14 -14.18
CA GLN A 41 1.32 3.53 -13.96
C GLN A 41 2.76 3.62 -13.44
N GLY A 42 3.16 2.71 -12.56
CA GLY A 42 4.55 2.64 -12.07
C GLY A 42 5.57 2.35 -13.16
N ARG A 43 5.23 1.53 -14.16
CA ARG A 43 6.10 1.29 -15.33
C ARG A 43 6.17 2.50 -16.24
N ILE A 44 5.02 3.14 -16.54
CA ILE A 44 4.97 4.35 -17.37
C ILE A 44 5.77 5.48 -16.73
N ALA A 45 5.64 5.69 -15.42
CA ALA A 45 6.39 6.72 -14.69
C ALA A 45 7.90 6.50 -14.81
N ARG A 46 8.40 5.28 -14.55
CA ARG A 46 9.83 4.94 -14.70
C ARG A 46 10.32 5.13 -16.12
N PHE A 47 9.54 4.72 -17.12
CA PHE A 47 9.87 4.93 -18.52
C PHE A 47 9.96 6.41 -18.88
N ARG A 48 9.03 7.23 -18.38
CA ARG A 48 9.06 8.69 -18.58
C ARG A 48 10.27 9.33 -17.93
N LEU A 49 10.64 8.92 -16.71
CA LEU A 49 11.83 9.43 -16.01
C LEU A 49 13.14 9.02 -16.72
N ALA A 50 13.19 7.82 -17.31
CA ALA A 50 14.35 7.39 -18.09
C ALA A 50 14.49 8.14 -19.43
N THR A 51 13.38 8.57 -20.03
CA THR A 51 13.37 9.31 -21.29
C THR A 51 13.42 10.83 -21.11
N ASN A 52 13.07 11.33 -19.93
CA ASN A 52 13.07 12.75 -19.58
C ASN A 52 13.74 12.92 -18.23
N THR A 53 15.00 13.36 -18.21
CA THR A 53 15.71 13.66 -16.97
C THR A 53 15.11 14.92 -16.34
N PRO A 54 14.48 14.83 -15.15
CA PRO A 54 13.98 16.01 -14.47
C PRO A 54 15.13 16.79 -13.82
N ASP A 55 14.98 18.11 -13.69
CA ASP A 55 15.91 18.93 -12.90
C ASP A 55 15.84 18.60 -11.41
N LEU A 56 14.64 18.28 -10.92
CA LEU A 56 14.36 17.89 -9.54
C LEU A 56 13.29 16.79 -9.51
N LEU A 57 13.60 15.68 -8.87
CA LEU A 57 12.66 14.58 -8.65
C LEU A 57 12.26 14.50 -7.18
N ILE A 58 10.95 14.65 -6.91
CA ILE A 58 10.39 14.50 -5.56
C ILE A 58 9.66 13.15 -5.51
N GLU A 59 10.25 12.17 -4.82
CA GLU A 59 9.69 10.81 -4.75
C GLU A 59 8.74 10.62 -3.56
N VAL A 60 7.47 10.37 -3.86
CA VAL A 60 6.46 9.97 -2.86
C VAL A 60 6.33 8.44 -2.83
N PRO A 61 6.38 7.80 -1.64
CA PRO A 61 6.19 6.35 -1.51
C PRO A 61 4.84 5.91 -2.07
N ARG A 62 4.83 4.91 -2.96
CA ARG A 62 3.60 4.41 -3.60
C ARG A 62 2.63 3.75 -2.62
N ASN A 63 3.14 3.21 -1.51
CA ASN A 63 2.33 2.62 -0.45
C ASN A 63 1.87 3.65 0.60
N ALA A 64 2.03 4.95 0.34
CA ALA A 64 1.60 5.99 1.27
C ALA A 64 0.08 5.99 1.48
N CYS A 65 -0.72 5.70 0.46
CA CYS A 65 -2.18 5.58 0.52
C CYS A 65 -2.74 4.76 -0.64
N ARG A 66 -3.92 4.14 -0.45
CA ARG A 66 -4.72 3.56 -1.54
C ARG A 66 -5.67 4.60 -2.13
N ILE A 67 -6.24 4.28 -3.30
CA ILE A 67 -7.13 5.17 -4.06
C ILE A 67 -8.38 5.63 -3.28
N PHE A 68 -8.80 4.90 -2.25
CA PHE A 68 -9.97 5.22 -1.42
C PHE A 68 -9.64 5.64 0.02
N ASP A 69 -8.37 5.89 0.36
CA ASP A 69 -7.94 6.27 1.72
C ASP A 69 -8.15 7.77 2.01
N PHE A 70 -9.36 8.30 1.80
CA PHE A 70 -9.65 9.73 1.94
C PHE A 70 -9.40 10.28 3.36
N HIS A 71 -9.57 9.43 4.38
CA HIS A 71 -9.29 9.78 5.77
C HIS A 71 -7.82 10.14 6.03
N ARG A 72 -6.89 9.71 5.16
CA ARG A 72 -5.45 9.99 5.27
C ARG A 72 -5.01 11.20 4.45
N ALA A 73 -5.94 11.93 3.84
CA ALA A 73 -5.61 13.06 2.98
C ALA A 73 -4.72 14.10 3.67
N ALA A 74 -5.03 14.43 4.94
CA ALA A 74 -4.22 15.39 5.72
C ALA A 74 -2.77 14.91 5.88
N ASP A 75 -2.57 13.64 6.25
CA ASP A 75 -1.26 13.05 6.43
C ASP A 75 -0.46 13.00 5.12
N LEU A 76 -1.14 12.68 4.01
CA LEU A 76 -0.53 12.59 2.69
C LEU A 76 -0.10 13.98 2.18
N ILE A 77 -0.91 15.01 2.43
CA ILE A 77 -0.57 16.41 2.10
C ILE A 77 0.68 16.83 2.88
N GLU A 78 0.73 16.54 4.18
CA GLU A 78 1.88 16.91 5.00
C GLU A 78 3.14 16.13 4.63
N LEU A 79 3.02 14.84 4.29
CA LEU A 79 4.10 14.05 3.72
C LEU A 79 4.67 14.71 2.47
N GLY A 80 3.80 15.11 1.53
CA GLY A 80 4.20 15.80 0.30
C GLY A 80 4.91 17.12 0.58
N ARG A 81 4.41 17.94 1.51
CA ARG A 81 5.05 19.19 1.90
C ARG A 81 6.45 18.98 2.46
N ARG A 82 6.61 18.00 3.35
CA ARG A 82 7.91 17.69 3.96
C ARG A 82 8.93 17.23 2.92
N GLN A 83 8.53 16.33 2.02
CA GLN A 83 9.42 15.84 0.96
C GLN A 83 9.80 16.94 -0.03
N ALA A 84 8.84 17.78 -0.44
CA ALA A 84 9.10 18.89 -1.33
C ALA A 84 10.05 19.91 -0.69
N ARG A 85 9.85 20.25 0.59
CA ARG A 85 10.74 21.16 1.31
C ARG A 85 12.17 20.63 1.35
N ALA A 86 12.35 19.36 1.73
CA ALA A 86 13.67 18.74 1.78
C ALA A 86 14.36 18.74 0.41
N ALA A 87 13.65 18.34 -0.64
CA ALA A 87 14.19 18.30 -2.00
C ALA A 87 14.57 19.69 -2.53
N LEU A 88 13.75 20.71 -2.24
CA LEU A 88 14.05 22.09 -2.64
C LEU A 88 15.24 22.68 -1.88
N GLU A 89 15.39 22.36 -0.59
CA GLU A 89 16.55 22.75 0.21
C GLU A 89 17.83 22.10 -0.33
N GLU A 90 17.81 20.81 -0.64
CA GLU A 90 18.96 20.11 -1.25
C GLU A 90 19.32 20.72 -2.61
N PHE A 91 18.32 20.93 -3.47
CA PHE A 91 18.50 21.52 -4.80
C PHE A 91 19.08 22.95 -4.73
N ALA A 92 18.58 23.78 -3.81
CA ALA A 92 19.09 25.13 -3.59
C ALA A 92 20.53 25.14 -3.07
N ASN A 93 20.93 24.11 -2.33
CA ASN A 93 22.30 23.92 -1.84
C ASN A 93 23.24 23.30 -2.90
N GLY A 94 22.77 23.09 -4.13
CA GLY A 94 23.56 22.58 -5.25
C GLY A 94 23.90 21.10 -5.17
N ARG A 95 23.08 20.31 -4.44
CA ARG A 95 23.16 18.85 -4.39
C ARG A 95 21.98 18.22 -5.10
#